data_AF-A0A7S3PT99-F1
#
_entry.id   AF-A0A7S3PT99-F1
#
_cell.length_a   1.000
_cell.length_b   1.000
_cell.length_c   1.000
_cell.angle_alpha   90.00
_cell.angle_beta   90.00
_cell.angle_gamma   90.00
#
_symmetry.space_group_name_H-M   'P 1'
#
loop_
_entity.id
_entity.type
_entity.pdbx_description
1 polymer ?
#
loop_
_entity_poly.entity_id
_entity_poly.type
_entity_poly.pdbx_seq_one_letter_code
_entity_poly.pdbx_strand_id
1 'polypeptide(L)'
;MSNRYVYFFGEGDLTDKGLLGGKGCGLGTMTKIGLPVPQGFTISTPACIYYSRNKTQPAGVKEEVEANIARLEEISGKKFGNSSSGNFLLLSVRSGAAISMPGMMDSILNLGLNDSNVSSFAKATQNERFAWDSYRRFIAMFGDVVLQVPHHK
;
A
#
# COMPACT_ATOMS: atom_id res chain seq x y z
N MET A 1 -26.78 -1.97 5.50
CA MET A 1 -25.59 -1.82 6.36
C MET A 1 -24.41 -1.59 5.43
N SER A 2 -23.69 -0.46 5.55
CA SER A 2 -22.48 -0.26 4.74
C SER A 2 -21.40 -1.20 5.24
N ASN A 3 -20.99 -2.15 4.42
CA ASN A 3 -19.85 -3.00 4.75
C ASN A 3 -18.57 -2.16 4.71
N ARG A 4 -17.83 -2.10 5.81
CA ARG A 4 -16.47 -1.57 5.87
C ARG A 4 -15.54 -2.53 5.14
N TYR A 5 -14.70 -2.01 4.25
CA TYR A 5 -13.74 -2.79 3.46
C TYR A 5 -12.29 -2.51 3.83
N VAL A 6 -11.97 -1.37 4.46
CA VAL A 6 -10.60 -0.96 4.77
C VAL A 6 -10.38 -0.85 6.29
N TYR A 7 -9.31 -1.48 6.77
CA TYR A 7 -9.00 -1.63 8.19
C TYR A 7 -7.59 -1.09 8.49
N PHE A 8 -7.52 -0.03 9.30
CA PHE A 8 -6.26 0.60 9.68
C PHE A 8 -5.54 -0.22 10.77
N PHE A 9 -4.21 -0.27 10.73
CA PHE A 9 -3.44 -1.03 11.72
C PHE A 9 -3.60 -0.42 13.12
N GLY A 10 -3.83 -1.29 14.11
CA GLY A 10 -4.05 -0.87 15.49
C GLY A 10 -5.51 -0.54 15.83
N GLU A 11 -6.44 -0.57 14.87
CA GLU A 11 -7.86 -0.38 15.14
C GLU A 11 -8.64 -1.68 15.27
N GLY A 12 -9.39 -1.82 16.38
CA GLY A 12 -10.29 -2.94 16.59
C GLY A 12 -9.58 -4.28 16.81
N ASP A 13 -10.28 -5.36 16.53
CA ASP A 13 -9.72 -6.71 16.52
C ASP A 13 -9.36 -7.10 15.08
N LEU A 14 -8.05 -7.20 14.82
CA LEU A 14 -7.49 -7.53 13.52
C LEU A 14 -6.99 -8.99 13.48
N THR A 15 -7.52 -9.88 14.32
CA THR A 15 -7.08 -11.29 14.40
C THR A 15 -7.75 -12.21 13.38
N ASP A 16 -8.82 -11.75 12.72
CA ASP A 16 -9.55 -12.54 11.72
C ASP A 16 -8.79 -12.65 10.40
N LYS A 17 -8.08 -13.78 10.24
CA LYS A 17 -7.34 -14.12 9.01
C LYS A 17 -8.26 -14.34 7.81
N GLY A 18 -9.51 -14.73 8.04
CA GLY A 18 -10.52 -14.83 6.99
C GLY A 18 -10.84 -13.46 6.40
N LEU A 19 -10.89 -12.43 7.24
CA LEU A 19 -11.20 -11.05 6.84
C LEU A 19 -10.00 -10.27 6.29
N LEU A 20 -8.81 -10.40 6.89
CA LEU A 20 -7.65 -9.52 6.60
C LEU A 20 -6.46 -10.24 5.97
N GLY A 21 -6.52 -11.57 5.88
CA GLY A 21 -5.38 -12.38 5.47
C GLY A 21 -4.28 -12.46 6.55
N GLY A 22 -3.36 -13.41 6.39
CA GLY A 22 -2.31 -13.66 7.38
C GLY A 22 -1.37 -12.47 7.61
N LYS A 23 -1.01 -11.72 6.55
CA LYS A 23 -0.15 -10.54 6.66
C LYS A 23 -0.87 -9.36 7.32
N GLY A 24 -2.12 -9.10 6.95
CA GLY A 24 -2.92 -8.03 7.55
C GLY A 24 -3.12 -8.25 9.04
N CYS A 25 -3.46 -9.48 9.45
CA CYS A 25 -3.56 -9.83 10.86
C CYS A 25 -2.24 -9.71 11.62
N GLY A 26 -1.15 -10.17 11.01
CA GLY A 26 0.18 -10.05 11.59
C GLY A 26 0.56 -8.59 11.85
N LEU A 27 0.38 -7.72 10.85
CA LEU A 27 0.66 -6.28 10.98
C LEU A 27 -0.24 -5.64 12.05
N GLY A 28 -1.55 -5.94 12.03
CA GLY A 28 -2.49 -5.44 13.02
C GLY A 28 -2.14 -5.84 14.45
N THR A 29 -1.74 -7.11 14.66
CA THR A 29 -1.35 -7.62 15.96
C THR A 29 -0.04 -7.00 16.44
N MET A 30 0.98 -6.94 15.57
CA MET A 30 2.28 -6.32 15.89
C MET A 30 2.11 -4.84 16.27
N THR A 31 1.28 -4.09 15.54
CA THR A 31 0.95 -2.69 15.89
C THR A 31 0.24 -2.60 17.24
N LYS A 32 -0.72 -3.50 17.52
CA LYS A 32 -1.49 -3.50 18.79
C LYS A 32 -0.63 -3.79 20.01
N ILE A 33 0.40 -4.64 19.88
CA ILE A 33 1.35 -4.94 20.98
C ILE A 33 2.50 -3.92 21.08
N GLY A 34 2.46 -2.83 20.29
CA GLY A 34 3.42 -1.74 20.37
C GLY A 34 4.76 -1.97 19.68
N LEU A 35 4.87 -2.95 18.78
CA LEU A 35 6.08 -3.11 17.95
C LEU A 35 6.20 -1.95 16.94
N PRO A 36 7.42 -1.55 16.56
CA PRO A 36 7.66 -0.46 15.62
C PRO A 36 7.33 -0.90 14.18
N VAL A 37 6.04 -0.99 13.87
CA VAL A 37 5.51 -1.32 12.55
C VAL A 37 5.20 -0.03 11.80
N PRO A 38 5.66 0.13 10.55
CA PRO A 38 5.20 1.22 9.70
C PRO A 38 3.67 1.23 9.58
N GLN A 39 3.06 2.38 9.84
CA GLN A 39 1.60 2.52 9.80
C GLN A 39 1.04 2.20 8.41
N GLY A 40 -0.18 1.68 8.39
CA GLY A 40 -0.81 1.22 7.15
C GLY A 40 -2.23 0.72 7.38
N PHE A 41 -2.80 0.14 6.34
CA PHE A 41 -4.14 -0.43 6.37
C PHE A 41 -4.24 -1.65 5.47
N THR A 42 -5.25 -2.48 5.71
CA THR A 42 -5.59 -3.67 4.90
C THR A 42 -6.91 -3.45 4.20
N ILE A 43 -6.95 -3.76 2.90
CA ILE A 43 -8.20 -3.95 2.16
C ILE A 43 -8.65 -5.39 2.37
N SER A 44 -9.86 -5.59 2.88
CA SER A 44 -10.36 -6.87 3.36
C SER A 44 -10.63 -7.89 2.24
N THR A 45 -10.63 -9.17 2.59
CA THR A 45 -10.92 -10.25 1.63
C THR A 45 -12.34 -10.16 1.03
N PRO A 46 -13.41 -9.69 1.71
CA PRO A 46 -14.70 -9.44 1.07
C PRO A 46 -14.64 -8.44 -0.08
N ALA A 47 -13.78 -7.42 -0.02
CA ALA A 47 -13.60 -6.47 -1.11
C ALA A 47 -13.01 -7.18 -2.36
N CYS A 48 -12.04 -8.06 -2.14
CA CYS A 48 -11.44 -8.88 -3.19
C CYS A 48 -12.46 -9.87 -3.78
N ILE A 49 -13.25 -10.55 -2.95
CA ILE A 49 -14.31 -11.47 -3.39
C ILE A 49 -15.34 -10.73 -4.26
N TYR A 50 -15.76 -9.53 -3.84
CA TYR A 50 -16.66 -8.69 -4.62
C TYR A 50 -16.03 -8.33 -5.97
N TYR A 51 -14.79 -7.84 -5.98
CA TYR A 51 -14.09 -7.48 -7.21
C TYR A 51 -13.94 -8.67 -8.16
N SER A 52 -13.61 -9.85 -7.64
CA SER A 52 -13.47 -11.06 -8.45
C SER A 52 -14.76 -11.45 -9.15
N ARG A 53 -15.91 -11.28 -8.48
CA ARG A 53 -17.25 -11.63 -8.99
C ARG A 53 -17.80 -10.59 -9.97
N ASN A 54 -17.59 -9.31 -9.69
CA ASN A 54 -18.23 -8.22 -10.43
C ASN A 54 -17.30 -7.50 -11.42
N LYS A 55 -15.98 -7.73 -11.33
CA LYS A 55 -14.94 -6.98 -12.06
C LYS A 55 -14.99 -5.46 -11.82
N THR A 56 -15.65 -5.04 -10.75
CA THR A 56 -15.79 -3.66 -10.31
C THR A 56 -15.48 -3.58 -8.81
N GLN A 57 -15.08 -2.40 -8.36
CA GLN A 57 -14.81 -2.16 -6.95
C GLN A 57 -16.14 -2.03 -6.18
N PRO A 58 -16.24 -2.56 -4.93
CA PRO A 58 -17.37 -2.28 -4.07
C PRO A 58 -17.60 -0.78 -3.90
N ALA A 59 -18.86 -0.35 -3.87
CA ALA A 59 -19.19 1.04 -3.55
C ALA A 59 -18.61 1.44 -2.19
N GLY A 60 -17.98 2.61 -2.10
CA GLY A 60 -17.38 3.13 -0.87
C GLY A 60 -15.93 2.73 -0.62
N VAL A 61 -15.40 1.68 -1.27
CA VAL A 61 -14.04 1.21 -0.97
C VAL A 61 -12.98 2.23 -1.35
N LYS A 62 -13.20 2.99 -2.42
CA LYS A 62 -12.26 4.00 -2.89
C LYS A 62 -12.17 5.15 -1.89
N GLU A 63 -13.32 5.62 -1.43
CA GLU A 63 -13.46 6.66 -0.42
C GLU A 63 -12.82 6.21 0.91
N GLU A 64 -13.01 4.95 1.30
CA GLU A 64 -12.34 4.38 2.47
C GLU A 64 -10.81 4.34 2.31
N VAL A 65 -10.29 3.95 1.13
CA VAL A 65 -8.84 3.96 0.86
C VAL A 65 -8.29 5.38 0.93
N GLU A 66 -8.95 6.35 0.29
CA GLU A 66 -8.55 7.76 0.31
C GLU A 66 -8.53 8.34 1.73
N ALA A 67 -9.56 8.03 2.55
CA ALA A 67 -9.61 8.44 3.95
C ALA A 67 -8.45 7.84 4.77
N ASN A 68 -8.08 6.58 4.54
CA ASN A 68 -6.96 5.95 5.24
C ASN A 68 -5.60 6.47 4.75
N ILE A 69 -5.45 6.85 3.48
CA ILE A 69 -4.25 7.53 2.98
C ILE A 69 -4.13 8.91 3.65
N ALA A 70 -5.20 9.70 3.73
CA ALA A 70 -5.20 10.99 4.41
C ALA A 70 -4.79 10.85 5.89
N ARG A 71 -5.23 9.79 6.56
CA ARG A 71 -4.79 9.46 7.92
C ARG A 71 -3.31 9.11 8.00
N LEU A 72 -2.76 8.37 7.03
CA LEU A 72 -1.32 8.12 6.98
C LEU A 72 -0.53 9.41 6.80
N GLU A 73 -1.03 10.35 6.00
CA GLU A 73 -0.42 11.66 5.86
C GLU A 73 -0.40 12.43 7.19
N GLU A 74 -1.52 12.43 7.92
CA GLU A 74 -1.64 13.07 9.23
C GLU A 74 -0.64 12.48 10.25
N ILE A 75 -0.60 11.15 10.37
CA ILE A 75 0.27 10.47 11.33
C ILE A 75 1.75 10.64 10.97
N SER A 76 2.09 10.60 9.68
CA SER A 76 3.49 10.68 9.24
C SER A 76 4.00 12.11 9.07
N GLY A 77 3.11 13.10 8.97
CA GLY A 77 3.45 14.47 8.58
C GLY A 77 3.93 14.60 7.12
N LYS A 78 3.70 13.58 6.28
CA LYS A 78 4.14 13.50 4.89
C LYS A 78 2.96 13.50 3.92
N LYS A 79 3.22 13.77 2.64
CA LYS A 79 2.19 13.83 1.60
C LYS A 79 2.39 12.79 0.50
N PHE A 80 1.29 12.14 0.09
CA PHE A 80 1.28 11.12 -0.95
C PHE A 80 1.21 11.77 -2.34
N GLY A 81 2.07 11.32 -3.26
CA GLY A 81 2.05 11.71 -4.68
C GLY A 81 2.52 13.13 -5.00
N ASN A 82 2.39 14.11 -4.10
CA ASN A 82 2.76 15.49 -4.36
C ASN A 82 3.35 16.18 -3.13
N SER A 83 4.68 16.24 -3.06
CA SER A 83 5.39 17.09 -2.11
C SER A 83 6.52 17.82 -2.81
N SER A 84 6.30 19.09 -3.13
CA SER A 84 7.37 20.03 -3.51
C SER A 84 8.32 20.32 -2.35
N SER A 85 7.91 19.99 -1.11
CA SER A 85 8.59 20.32 0.14
C SER A 85 9.54 19.23 0.65
N GLY A 86 9.65 18.08 -0.02
CA GLY A 86 10.57 17.00 0.39
C GLY A 86 9.98 15.98 1.38
N ASN A 87 8.71 16.13 1.77
CA ASN A 87 8.02 15.26 2.73
C ASN A 87 7.19 14.19 2.01
N PHE A 88 7.85 13.11 1.60
CA PHE A 88 7.26 12.06 0.78
C PHE A 88 6.61 10.95 1.60
N LEU A 89 5.30 10.76 1.44
CA LEU A 89 4.64 9.52 1.79
C LEU A 89 4.70 8.59 0.57
N LEU A 90 5.51 7.54 0.66
CA LEU A 90 5.56 6.46 -0.31
C LEU A 90 4.92 5.22 0.30
N LEU A 91 4.15 4.48 -0.50
CA LEU A 91 3.44 3.29 -0.05
C LEU A 91 4.08 2.03 -0.62
N SER A 92 3.99 0.95 0.16
CA SER A 92 4.20 -0.41 -0.34
C SER A 92 2.86 -1.13 -0.44
N VAL A 93 2.55 -1.71 -1.59
CA VAL A 93 1.35 -2.52 -1.80
C VAL A 93 1.75 -3.99 -1.85
N ARG A 94 1.16 -4.80 -0.97
CA ARG A 94 1.54 -6.20 -0.78
C ARG A 94 0.29 -7.07 -0.71
N SER A 95 0.26 -8.15 -1.50
CA SER A 95 -0.81 -9.14 -1.45
C SER A 95 -0.78 -9.94 -0.13
N GLY A 96 -1.96 -10.27 0.40
CA GLY A 96 -2.11 -11.05 1.62
C GLY A 96 -3.40 -11.86 1.61
N ALA A 97 -3.28 -13.19 1.53
CA ALA A 97 -4.40 -14.11 1.64
C ALA A 97 -4.47 -14.73 3.05
N ALA A 98 -5.60 -15.37 3.38
CA ALA A 98 -5.79 -16.10 4.65
C ALA A 98 -4.76 -17.23 4.81
N ILE A 99 -4.45 -17.90 3.70
CA ILE A 99 -3.44 -18.96 3.60
C ILE A 99 -2.38 -18.49 2.60
N SER A 100 -1.11 -18.73 2.91
CA SER A 100 -0.01 -18.37 2.00
C SER A 100 -0.14 -19.17 0.70
N MET A 101 -0.26 -18.47 -0.42
CA MET A 101 -0.31 -19.06 -1.74
C MET A 101 0.96 -18.69 -2.52
N PRO A 102 1.77 -19.68 -2.96
CA PRO A 102 2.82 -19.44 -3.96
C PRO A 102 2.21 -18.87 -5.25
N GLY A 103 2.85 -17.87 -5.86
CA GLY A 103 2.38 -17.25 -7.11
C GLY A 103 1.35 -16.11 -6.95
N MET A 104 1.16 -15.57 -5.74
CA MET A 104 0.42 -14.31 -5.57
C MET A 104 1.19 -13.11 -6.12
N MET A 105 0.47 -12.03 -6.44
CA MET A 105 1.00 -10.75 -6.89
C MET A 105 2.23 -10.31 -6.08
N ASP A 106 3.31 -9.99 -6.78
CA ASP A 106 4.54 -9.47 -6.20
C ASP A 106 4.32 -8.13 -5.48
N SER A 107 5.23 -7.79 -4.57
CA SER A 107 5.13 -6.55 -3.81
C SER A 107 5.56 -5.35 -4.65
N ILE A 108 4.76 -4.29 -4.64
CA ILE A 108 5.11 -3.01 -5.25
C ILE A 108 5.64 -2.10 -4.15
N LEU A 109 6.85 -1.58 -4.31
CA LEU A 109 7.44 -0.58 -3.41
C LEU A 109 7.49 0.78 -4.09
N ASN A 110 7.67 1.83 -3.29
CA ASN A 110 7.85 3.22 -3.74
C ASN A 110 6.67 3.81 -4.52
N LEU A 111 5.45 3.28 -4.31
CA LEU A 111 4.24 3.84 -4.90
C LEU A 111 4.08 5.29 -4.43
N GLY A 112 3.99 6.22 -5.39
CA GLY A 112 3.94 7.66 -5.15
C GLY A 112 5.07 8.45 -5.81
N LEU A 113 6.16 7.79 -6.25
CA LEU A 113 7.19 8.43 -7.07
C LEU A 113 6.71 8.67 -8.50
N ASN A 114 7.10 9.81 -9.07
CA ASN A 114 6.82 10.21 -10.45
C ASN A 114 7.86 11.23 -10.97
N ASP A 115 7.79 11.54 -12.27
CA ASP A 115 8.71 12.48 -12.93
C ASP A 115 8.74 13.86 -12.27
N SER A 116 7.60 14.33 -11.75
CA SER A 116 7.51 15.67 -11.15
C SER A 116 8.12 15.74 -9.75
N ASN A 117 8.29 14.60 -9.08
CA ASN A 117 8.65 14.58 -7.66
C ASN A 117 9.96 13.84 -7.32
N VAL A 118 10.51 13.03 -8.24
CA VAL A 118 11.76 12.28 -8.03
C VAL A 118 12.97 13.17 -7.74
N SER A 119 13.09 14.33 -8.40
CA SER A 119 14.16 15.30 -8.16
C SER A 119 14.07 15.93 -6.77
N SER A 120 12.85 16.15 -6.27
CA SER A 120 12.64 16.63 -4.90
C SER A 120 12.92 15.52 -3.87
N PHE A 121 12.66 14.25 -4.21
CA PHE A 121 13.03 13.09 -3.40
C PHE A 121 14.54 12.91 -3.31
N ALA A 122 15.28 13.13 -4.41
CA ALA A 122 16.74 13.17 -4.43
C ALA A 122 17.30 14.21 -3.45
N LYS A 123 16.74 15.42 -3.44
CA LYS A 123 17.14 16.49 -2.52
C LYS A 123 16.84 16.14 -1.07
N ALA A 124 15.64 15.64 -0.78
CA ALA A 124 15.22 15.28 0.58
C ALA A 124 16.07 14.14 1.19
N THR A 125 16.53 13.21 0.36
CA THR A 125 17.37 12.08 0.78
C THR A 125 18.87 12.38 0.70
N GLN A 126 19.25 13.55 0.15
CA GLN A 126 20.62 13.93 -0.17
C GLN A 126 21.35 12.84 -0.99
N ASN A 127 20.61 12.12 -1.83
CA ASN A 127 21.12 10.97 -2.55
C ASN A 127 20.39 10.79 -3.89
N GLU A 128 20.93 11.44 -4.92
CA GLU A 128 20.37 11.40 -6.27
C GLU A 128 20.32 9.99 -6.85
N ARG A 129 21.39 9.20 -6.68
CA ARG A 129 21.44 7.81 -7.15
C ARG A 129 20.30 7.00 -6.52
N PHE A 130 20.09 7.12 -5.21
CA PHE A 130 19.05 6.38 -4.51
C PHE A 130 17.64 6.74 -5.01
N ALA A 131 17.37 8.03 -5.24
CA ALA A 131 16.06 8.47 -5.73
C ALA A 131 15.75 7.92 -7.12
N TRP A 132 16.68 8.05 -8.07
CA TRP A 132 16.49 7.52 -9.41
C TRP A 132 16.50 5.98 -9.47
N ASP A 133 17.28 5.31 -8.61
CA ASP A 133 17.22 3.84 -8.47
C ASP A 133 15.86 3.37 -7.94
N SER A 134 15.32 4.09 -6.95
CA SER A 134 14.00 3.82 -6.40
C SER A 134 12.91 4.04 -7.45
N TYR A 135 13.03 5.11 -8.25
CA TYR A 135 12.06 5.44 -9.28
C TYR A 135 12.09 4.46 -10.46
N ARG A 136 13.27 4.13 -11.00
CA ARG A 136 13.36 3.12 -12.09
C ARG A 136 12.83 1.75 -11.64
N ARG A 137 13.07 1.36 -10.38
CA ARG A 137 12.56 0.10 -9.81
C ARG A 137 11.05 0.16 -9.64
N PHE A 138 10.49 1.30 -9.22
CA PHE A 138 9.06 1.50 -9.17
C PHE A 138 8.41 1.31 -10.54
N ILE A 139 8.93 1.98 -11.59
CA ILE A 139 8.43 1.84 -12.96
C ILE A 139 8.49 0.37 -13.41
N ALA A 140 9.61 -0.30 -13.16
CA ALA A 140 9.79 -1.71 -13.51
C ALA A 140 8.77 -2.61 -12.77
N MET A 141 8.67 -2.52 -11.44
CA MET A 141 7.73 -3.32 -10.64
C MET A 141 6.28 -3.02 -11.01
N PHE A 142 5.90 -1.75 -11.19
CA PHE A 142 4.54 -1.37 -11.55
C PHE A 142 4.19 -1.84 -12.96
N GLY A 143 5.12 -1.72 -13.91
CA GLY A 143 4.98 -2.21 -15.27
C GLY A 143 4.71 -3.71 -15.31
N ASP A 144 5.51 -4.50 -14.62
CA ASP A 144 5.33 -5.97 -14.56
C ASP A 144 4.07 -6.36 -13.77
N VAL A 145 3.95 -5.92 -12.53
CA VAL A 145 2.91 -6.41 -11.60
C VAL A 145 1.51 -5.88 -11.95
N VAL A 146 1.39 -4.61 -12.34
CA VAL A 146 0.09 -3.96 -12.57
C VAL A 146 -0.26 -3.93 -14.05
N LEU A 147 0.69 -3.55 -14.90
CA LEU A 147 0.45 -3.40 -16.34
C LEU A 147 0.76 -4.67 -17.14
N GLN A 148 1.27 -5.72 -16.50
CA GLN A 148 1.62 -7.00 -17.13
C GLN A 148 2.62 -6.84 -18.29
N VAL A 149 3.54 -5.88 -18.15
CA VAL A 149 4.65 -5.64 -19.08
C VAL A 149 5.84 -6.49 -18.65
N PRO A 150 6.18 -7.56 -19.39
CA PRO A 150 7.19 -8.50 -18.97
C PRO A 150 8.56 -7.84 -18.87
N HIS A 151 9.33 -8.20 -17.85
CA HIS A 151 10.76 -7.96 -17.84
C HIS A 151 11.39 -8.76 -18.99
N HIS A 152 12.01 -8.06 -19.94
CA HIS A 152 12.80 -8.71 -20.98
C HIS A 152 13.80 -9.67 -20.31
N LYS A 153 13.75 -10.95 -20.70
CA LYS A 153 14.74 -11.96 -20.31
C LYS A 153 16.08 -11.69 -20.98
#